data_AF-A0A8B7E011-F1
#
_entry.id   AF-A0A8B7E011-F1
#
_cell.length_a   1.000
_cell.length_b   1.000
_cell.length_c   1.000
_cell.angle_alpha   90.00
_cell.angle_beta   90.00
_cell.angle_gamma   90.00
#
_symmetry.space_group_name_H-M   'P 1'
#
loop_
_entity.id
_entity.type
_entity.pdbx_description
1 polymer ?
#
loop_
_entity_poly.entity_id
_entity_poly.type
_entity_poly.pdbx_seq_one_letter_code
_entity_poly.pdbx_strand_id
1 'polypeptide(L)'
;MFKKHEQTVLDIISGNLKILNERLDKLETNANENVIKIKKIEKEIEEISDSINFNESIIDKKIEHNSKQLEKELIENEILKEKHRKLEDRSRRNNLRIDGLYEDEKETWGQTEEKVHLFFKQKLGVEDIEIERAHRTGQKKNGKPRTIVLNLQRYKDKVKILKELQRIKGTNIFVNEDFSLETVAIRKKLFTDVKQRRLNGENVAVR
;
A
#
# COMPACT_ATOMS: atom_id res chain seq x y z
N MET A 1 -48.52 -90.73 -18.46
CA MET A 1 -48.04 -89.64 -17.57
C MET A 1 -46.91 -88.82 -18.19
N PHE A 2 -45.85 -89.43 -18.73
CA PHE A 2 -44.65 -88.73 -19.23
C PHE A 2 -44.92 -87.72 -20.36
N LYS A 3 -45.63 -88.08 -21.44
CA LYS A 3 -45.94 -87.15 -22.56
C LYS A 3 -46.73 -85.89 -22.15
N LYS A 4 -47.58 -86.00 -21.12
CA LYS A 4 -48.35 -84.86 -20.60
C LYS A 4 -47.45 -83.90 -19.81
N HIS A 5 -46.51 -84.43 -19.02
CA HIS A 5 -45.51 -83.61 -18.32
C HIS A 5 -44.56 -82.92 -19.30
N GLU A 6 -44.15 -83.61 -20.37
CA GLU A 6 -43.32 -83.05 -21.43
C GLU A 6 -43.99 -81.87 -22.14
N GLN A 7 -45.27 -82.00 -22.54
CA GLN A 7 -46.03 -80.90 -23.12
C GLN A 7 -46.15 -79.70 -22.16
N THR A 8 -46.41 -79.95 -20.88
CA THR A 8 -46.49 -78.87 -19.87
C THR A 8 -45.16 -78.13 -19.70
N VAL A 9 -44.02 -78.83 -19.75
CA VAL A 9 -42.69 -78.22 -19.71
C VAL A 9 -42.44 -77.37 -20.97
N LEU A 10 -42.82 -77.86 -22.15
CA LEU A 10 -42.70 -77.13 -23.42
C LEU A 10 -43.55 -75.85 -23.43
N ASP A 11 -44.78 -75.90 -22.91
CA ASP A 11 -45.66 -74.73 -22.83
C ASP A 11 -45.09 -73.66 -21.86
N ILE A 12 -44.52 -74.07 -20.73
CA ILE A 12 -43.83 -73.16 -19.78
C ILE A 12 -42.61 -72.51 -20.44
N ILE A 13 -41.79 -73.29 -21.15
CA ILE A 13 -40.61 -72.78 -21.86
C ILE A 13 -41.03 -71.76 -22.93
N SER A 14 -42.06 -72.07 -23.73
CA SER A 14 -42.59 -71.17 -24.75
C SER A 14 -43.12 -69.85 -24.15
N GLY A 15 -43.87 -69.93 -23.05
CA GLY A 15 -44.34 -68.75 -22.32
C GLY A 15 -43.19 -67.88 -21.79
N ASN A 16 -42.17 -68.51 -21.21
CA ASN A 16 -40.97 -67.81 -20.73
C ASN A 16 -40.18 -67.17 -21.87
N LEU A 17 -40.03 -67.86 -23.01
CA LEU A 17 -39.37 -67.32 -24.21
C LEU A 17 -40.11 -66.09 -24.76
N LYS A 18 -41.45 -66.12 -24.77
CA LYS A 18 -42.26 -64.97 -25.19
C LYS A 18 -42.05 -63.76 -24.27
N ILE A 19 -42.11 -63.98 -22.95
CA ILE A 19 -41.86 -62.91 -21.95
C ILE A 19 -40.45 -62.34 -22.10
N LEU A 20 -39.46 -63.21 -22.37
CA LEU A 20 -38.08 -62.79 -22.59
C LEU A 20 -37.96 -61.89 -23.82
N ASN A 21 -38.58 -62.27 -24.94
CA ASN A 21 -38.57 -61.48 -26.18
C ASN A 21 -39.24 -60.11 -25.96
N GLU A 22 -40.41 -60.06 -25.32
CA GLU A 22 -41.07 -58.78 -25.02
C GLU A 22 -40.23 -57.87 -24.11
N ARG A 23 -39.44 -58.44 -23.20
CA ARG A 23 -38.49 -57.68 -22.37
C ARG A 23 -37.27 -57.23 -23.19
N LEU A 24 -36.76 -58.07 -24.10
CA LEU A 24 -35.67 -57.72 -25.00
C LEU A 24 -36.05 -56.56 -25.92
N ASP A 25 -37.24 -56.59 -26.50
CA ASP A 25 -37.76 -55.50 -27.35
C ASP A 25 -37.83 -54.18 -26.56
N LYS A 26 -38.34 -54.22 -25.32
CA LYS A 26 -38.38 -53.05 -24.44
C LYS A 26 -36.99 -52.53 -24.06
N LEU A 27 -36.02 -53.43 -23.87
CA LEU A 27 -34.64 -53.03 -23.62
C LEU A 27 -34.02 -52.38 -24.85
N GLU A 28 -34.30 -52.90 -26.05
CA GLU A 28 -33.83 -52.33 -27.30
C GLU A 28 -34.42 -50.93 -27.55
N THR A 29 -35.72 -50.73 -27.33
CA THR A 29 -36.34 -49.41 -27.46
C THR A 29 -35.72 -48.40 -26.49
N ASN A 30 -35.55 -48.79 -25.21
CA ASN A 30 -34.96 -47.91 -24.20
C ASN A 30 -33.49 -47.59 -24.52
N ALA A 31 -32.72 -48.56 -25.03
CA ALA A 31 -31.35 -48.37 -25.45
C ALA A 31 -31.26 -47.35 -26.59
N ASN A 32 -32.13 -47.47 -27.60
CA ASN A 32 -32.19 -46.54 -28.72
C ASN A 32 -32.56 -45.11 -28.28
N GLU A 33 -33.54 -44.96 -27.38
CA GLU A 33 -33.86 -43.66 -26.80
C GLU A 33 -32.69 -43.03 -26.04
N ASN A 34 -31.96 -43.85 -25.27
CA ASN A 34 -30.79 -43.38 -24.53
C ASN A 34 -29.67 -42.94 -25.48
N VAL A 35 -29.43 -43.64 -26.59
CA VAL A 35 -28.46 -43.23 -27.62
C VAL A 35 -28.80 -41.84 -28.18
N ILE A 36 -30.09 -41.58 -28.44
CA ILE A 36 -30.53 -40.25 -28.93
C ILE A 36 -30.29 -39.17 -27.88
N LYS A 37 -30.63 -39.44 -26.61
CA LYS A 37 -30.40 -38.51 -25.49
C LYS A 37 -28.91 -38.21 -25.30
N ILE A 38 -28.06 -39.24 -25.37
CA ILE A 38 -26.59 -39.10 -25.26
C ILE A 38 -26.07 -38.19 -26.37
N LYS A 39 -26.46 -38.40 -27.63
CA LYS A 39 -26.03 -37.54 -28.76
C LYS A 39 -26.44 -36.08 -28.57
N LYS A 40 -27.62 -35.83 -27.99
CA LYS A 40 -28.06 -34.47 -27.68
C LYS A 40 -27.19 -33.83 -26.61
N ILE A 41 -26.88 -34.56 -25.54
CA ILE A 41 -26.00 -34.11 -24.46
C ILE A 41 -24.58 -33.84 -24.99
N GLU A 42 -24.04 -34.71 -25.85
CA GLU A 42 -22.73 -34.52 -26.48
C GLU A 42 -22.65 -33.19 -27.25
N LYS A 43 -23.69 -32.85 -28.01
CA LYS A 43 -23.77 -31.58 -28.74
C LYS A 43 -23.85 -30.37 -27.80
N GLU A 44 -24.66 -30.46 -26.74
CA GLU A 44 -24.76 -29.39 -25.74
C GLU A 44 -23.42 -29.18 -25.02
N ILE A 45 -22.66 -30.25 -24.74
CA ILE A 45 -21.31 -30.17 -24.14
C ILE A 45 -20.32 -29.48 -25.08
N GLU A 46 -20.37 -29.77 -26.38
CA GLU A 46 -19.52 -29.12 -27.39
C GLU A 46 -19.79 -27.61 -27.45
N GLU A 47 -21.06 -27.21 -27.55
CA GLU A 47 -21.47 -25.80 -27.56
C GLU A 47 -21.05 -25.05 -26.29
N ILE A 48 -21.17 -25.70 -25.12
CA ILE A 48 -20.71 -25.14 -23.85
C ILE A 48 -19.18 -24.97 -23.84
N SER A 49 -18.44 -25.96 -24.34
CA SER A 49 -16.98 -25.91 -24.40
C SER A 49 -16.49 -24.75 -25.26
N ASP A 50 -17.10 -24.54 -26.43
CA ASP A 50 -16.78 -23.41 -27.31
C ASP A 50 -17.06 -22.05 -26.65
N SER A 51 -18.19 -21.95 -25.95
CA SER A 51 -18.56 -20.75 -25.20
C SER A 51 -17.57 -20.46 -24.05
N ILE A 52 -17.13 -21.50 -23.33
CA ILE A 52 -16.12 -21.38 -22.27
C ILE A 52 -14.81 -20.86 -22.85
N ASN A 53 -14.30 -21.49 -23.92
CA ASN A 53 -13.04 -21.07 -24.56
C ASN A 53 -13.08 -19.62 -25.05
N PHE A 54 -14.22 -19.20 -25.61
CA PHE A 54 -14.41 -17.81 -26.04
C PHE A 54 -14.37 -16.84 -24.85
N ASN A 55 -15.06 -17.18 -23.75
CA ASN A 55 -15.08 -16.37 -22.54
C ASN A 55 -13.71 -16.29 -21.87
N GLU A 56 -12.96 -17.40 -21.81
CA GLU A 56 -11.58 -17.44 -21.31
C GLU A 56 -10.70 -16.46 -22.10
N SER A 57 -10.76 -16.47 -23.43
CA SER A 57 -10.00 -15.52 -24.27
C SER A 57 -10.34 -14.06 -23.97
N ILE A 58 -11.61 -13.74 -23.72
CA ILE A 58 -12.03 -12.38 -23.35
C ILE A 58 -11.49 -12.00 -21.97
N ILE A 59 -11.56 -12.93 -21.02
CA ILE A 59 -11.08 -12.71 -19.65
C ILE A 59 -9.56 -12.47 -19.68
N ASP A 60 -8.80 -13.28 -20.41
CA ASP A 60 -7.35 -13.12 -20.53
C ASP A 60 -6.96 -11.73 -21.08
N LYS A 61 -7.63 -11.29 -22.14
CA LYS A 61 -7.41 -9.95 -22.71
C LYS A 61 -7.74 -8.84 -21.73
N LYS A 62 -8.81 -8.99 -20.94
CA LYS A 62 -9.19 -8.02 -19.90
C LYS A 62 -8.18 -8.00 -18.76
N ILE A 63 -7.70 -9.16 -18.32
CA ILE A 63 -6.67 -9.27 -17.29
C ILE A 63 -5.39 -8.59 -17.77
N GLU A 64 -4.92 -8.89 -18.98
CA GLU A 64 -3.72 -8.28 -19.54
C GLU A 64 -3.84 -6.75 -19.65
N HIS A 65 -4.98 -6.26 -20.12
CA HIS A 65 -5.25 -4.83 -20.21
C HIS A 65 -5.23 -4.16 -18.83
N ASN A 66 -5.94 -4.73 -17.86
CA ASN A 66 -6.01 -4.19 -16.50
C ASN A 66 -4.65 -4.23 -15.80
N SER A 67 -3.86 -5.29 -15.98
CA SER A 67 -2.51 -5.39 -15.45
C SER A 67 -1.61 -4.28 -16.00
N LYS A 68 -1.67 -4.01 -17.31
CA LYS A 68 -0.91 -2.91 -17.93
C LYS A 68 -1.34 -1.54 -17.42
N GLN A 69 -2.65 -1.32 -17.25
CA GLN A 69 -3.15 -0.07 -16.69
C GLN A 69 -2.71 0.12 -15.24
N LEU A 70 -2.81 -0.92 -14.42
CA LEU A 70 -2.39 -0.88 -13.02
C LEU A 70 -0.89 -0.59 -12.88
N GLU A 71 -0.05 -1.22 -13.71
CA GLU A 71 1.39 -0.95 -13.72
C GLU A 71 1.68 0.52 -14.04
N LYS A 72 1.00 1.08 -15.05
CA LYS A 72 1.13 2.50 -15.40
C LYS A 72 0.70 3.42 -14.25
N GLU A 73 -0.42 3.13 -13.60
CA GLU A 73 -0.93 3.92 -12.47
C GLU A 73 0.02 3.84 -11.26
N LEU A 74 0.63 2.69 -10.98
CA LEU A 74 1.62 2.54 -9.92
C LEU A 74 2.85 3.42 -10.17
N ILE A 75 3.39 3.41 -11.38
CA ILE A 75 4.52 4.25 -11.78
C ILE A 75 4.15 5.73 -11.64
N GLU A 76 2.98 6.13 -12.12
CA GLU A 76 2.51 7.53 -11.99
C GLU A 76 2.35 7.93 -10.51
N ASN A 77 1.82 7.05 -9.67
CA ASN A 77 1.66 7.28 -8.25
C ASN A 77 3.01 7.50 -7.54
N GLU A 78 4.04 6.71 -7.88
CA GLU A 78 5.39 6.89 -7.36
C GLU A 78 6.00 8.23 -7.78
N ILE A 79 5.85 8.61 -9.04
CA ILE A 79 6.30 9.91 -9.55
C ILE A 79 5.59 11.06 -8.83
N LEU A 80 4.28 10.95 -8.62
CA LEU A 80 3.49 11.96 -7.92
C LEU A 80 3.90 12.09 -6.44
N LYS A 81 4.12 10.97 -5.75
CA LYS A 81 4.65 10.97 -4.37
C LYS A 81 6.00 11.67 -4.29
N GLU A 82 6.91 11.35 -5.21
CA GLU A 82 8.23 11.98 -5.23
C GLU A 82 8.15 13.49 -5.50
N LYS A 83 7.30 13.91 -6.44
CA LYS A 83 7.04 15.33 -6.72
C LYS A 83 6.43 16.04 -5.50
N HIS A 84 5.45 15.42 -4.84
CA HIS A 84 4.81 15.96 -3.65
C HIS A 84 5.83 16.18 -2.53
N ARG A 85 6.67 15.17 -2.23
CA ARG A 85 7.77 15.28 -1.26
C ARG A 85 8.70 16.46 -1.59
N LYS A 86 9.15 16.55 -2.85
CA LYS A 86 10.05 17.64 -3.31
C LYS A 86 9.40 19.02 -3.17
N LEU A 87 8.11 19.15 -3.47
CA LEU A 87 7.37 20.40 -3.33
C LEU A 87 7.21 20.79 -1.86
N GLU A 88 6.87 19.83 -1.00
CA GLU A 88 6.75 20.05 0.43
C GLU A 88 8.09 20.48 1.05
N ASP A 89 9.18 19.77 0.76
CA ASP A 89 10.52 20.13 1.24
C ASP A 89 10.98 21.50 0.71
N ARG A 90 10.62 21.84 -0.55
CA ARG A 90 10.91 23.16 -1.12
C ARG A 90 10.14 24.27 -0.40
N SER A 91 8.88 24.03 -0.06
CA SER A 91 8.06 24.97 0.71
C SER A 91 8.59 25.16 2.14
N ARG A 92 9.10 24.09 2.76
CA ARG A 92 9.69 24.11 4.10
C ARG A 92 11.17 24.49 4.12
N ARG A 93 11.79 24.81 2.98
CA ARG A 93 13.24 25.03 2.87
C ARG A 93 13.78 26.11 3.82
N ASN A 94 13.00 27.16 4.07
CA ASN A 94 13.40 28.24 4.97
C ASN A 94 12.94 28.03 6.42
N ASN A 95 12.26 26.92 6.69
CA ASN A 95 11.75 26.63 8.02
C ASN A 95 12.83 25.97 8.89
N LEU A 96 12.74 26.26 10.19
CA LEU A 96 13.45 25.57 11.27
C LEU A 96 12.47 25.13 12.35
N ARG A 97 12.85 24.07 13.06
CA ARG A 97 12.16 23.55 14.24
C ARG A 97 13.06 23.73 15.45
N ILE A 98 12.52 24.29 16.52
CA ILE A 98 13.23 24.44 17.80
C ILE A 98 12.49 23.69 18.89
N ASP A 99 13.17 22.75 19.53
CA ASP A 99 12.69 21.99 20.67
C ASP A 99 13.41 22.43 21.95
N GLY A 100 12.72 22.42 23.08
CA GLY A 100 13.33 22.67 24.40
C GLY A 100 13.39 24.13 24.84
N LEU A 101 12.94 25.08 24.02
CA LEU A 101 12.74 26.46 24.46
C LEU A 101 11.54 26.58 25.40
N TYR A 102 11.75 27.18 26.57
CA TYR A 102 10.73 27.36 27.61
C TYR A 102 9.44 28.01 27.06
N GLU A 103 8.29 27.45 27.43
CA GLU A 103 6.96 27.86 26.99
C GLU A 103 6.19 28.46 28.16
N ASP A 104 5.66 29.68 27.97
CA ASP A 104 4.83 30.35 28.97
C ASP A 104 3.39 29.85 28.92
N GLU A 105 2.64 30.06 30.00
CA GLU A 105 1.20 29.86 29.98
C GLU A 105 0.54 30.91 29.09
N LYS A 106 -0.16 30.45 28.04
CA LYS A 106 -0.84 31.29 27.04
C LYS A 106 0.13 32.18 26.23
N GLU A 107 1.29 31.63 25.88
CA GLU A 107 2.25 32.26 24.97
C GLU A 107 1.62 32.65 23.61
N THR A 108 1.75 33.92 23.23
CA THR A 108 1.30 34.43 21.91
C THR A 108 2.37 34.21 20.83
N TRP A 109 2.00 34.42 19.56
CA TRP A 109 2.95 34.31 18.46
C TRP A 109 4.06 35.36 18.54
N GLY A 110 3.73 36.62 18.90
CA GLY A 110 4.74 37.68 19.08
C GLY A 110 5.74 37.35 20.20
N GLN A 111 5.26 36.84 21.34
CA GLN A 111 6.15 36.39 22.44
C GLN A 111 7.03 35.22 22.02
N THR A 112 6.49 34.29 21.21
CA THR A 112 7.28 33.17 20.67
C THR A 112 8.41 33.69 19.77
N GLU A 113 8.11 34.64 18.89
CA GLU A 113 9.08 35.27 17.99
C GLU A 113 10.18 36.02 18.75
N GLU A 114 9.82 36.84 19.74
CA GLU A 114 10.78 37.55 20.60
C GLU A 114 11.74 36.58 21.30
N LYS A 115 11.24 35.45 21.82
CA LYS A 115 12.09 34.42 22.42
C LYS A 115 13.05 33.78 21.43
N VAL A 116 12.60 33.56 20.19
CA VAL A 116 13.47 33.02 19.13
C VAL A 116 14.58 34.01 18.81
N HIS A 117 14.27 35.31 18.68
CA HIS A 117 15.28 36.35 18.50
C HIS A 117 16.28 36.40 19.65
N LEU A 118 15.79 36.38 20.89
CA LEU A 118 16.63 36.39 22.08
C LEU A 118 17.55 35.17 22.13
N PHE A 119 17.01 33.99 21.80
CA PHE A 119 17.77 32.75 21.71
C PHE A 119 18.87 32.83 20.64
N PHE A 120 18.56 33.28 19.43
CA PHE A 120 19.54 33.42 18.36
C PHE A 120 20.66 34.39 18.72
N LYS A 121 20.31 35.54 19.32
CA LYS A 121 21.28 36.52 19.78
C LYS A 121 22.16 35.98 20.91
N GLN A 122 21.56 35.47 21.99
CA GLN A 122 22.30 35.09 23.20
C GLN A 122 23.05 33.75 23.08
N LYS A 123 22.47 32.76 22.41
CA LYS A 123 23.03 31.39 22.36
C LYS A 123 23.81 31.11 21.09
N LEU A 124 23.41 31.71 19.96
CA LEU A 124 24.08 31.49 18.68
C LEU A 124 24.96 32.68 18.26
N GLY A 125 24.81 33.86 18.87
CA GLY A 125 25.52 35.07 18.45
C GLY A 125 25.08 35.55 17.06
N VAL A 126 23.86 35.19 16.64
CA VAL A 126 23.32 35.56 15.33
C VAL A 126 22.29 36.66 15.52
N GLU A 127 22.63 37.85 15.02
CA GLU A 127 21.77 39.03 15.02
C GLU A 127 21.22 39.33 13.60
N ASP A 128 20.28 40.27 13.52
CA ASP A 128 19.64 40.77 12.29
C ASP A 128 18.94 39.69 11.44
N ILE A 129 18.31 38.72 12.10
CA ILE A 129 17.53 37.68 11.41
C ILE A 129 16.12 38.22 11.15
N GLU A 130 15.60 38.03 9.94
CA GLU A 130 14.20 38.32 9.61
C GLU A 130 13.35 37.04 9.71
N ILE A 131 12.47 37.01 10.71
CA ILE A 131 11.51 35.94 10.92
C ILE A 131 10.18 36.38 10.30
N GLU A 132 9.62 35.56 9.41
CA GLU A 132 8.28 35.81 8.84
C GLU A 132 7.19 35.37 9.83
N ARG A 133 7.42 34.23 10.49
CA ARG A 133 6.52 33.64 11.48
C ARG A 133 7.28 32.73 12.43
N ALA A 134 6.92 32.74 13.70
CA ALA A 134 7.34 31.74 14.68
C ALA A 134 6.16 31.39 15.58
N HIS A 135 5.83 30.10 15.69
CA HIS A 135 4.70 29.66 16.50
C HIS A 135 4.95 28.27 17.10
N ARG A 136 4.31 28.00 18.24
CA ARG A 136 4.29 26.67 18.85
C ARG A 136 3.39 25.72 18.05
N THR A 137 3.85 24.48 17.85
CA THR A 137 3.10 23.42 17.17
C THR A 137 2.90 22.19 18.06
N GLY A 138 1.82 21.45 17.81
CA GLY A 138 1.46 20.25 18.55
C GLY A 138 0.67 20.51 19.84
N GLN A 139 0.34 19.43 20.53
CA GLN A 139 -0.41 19.45 21.78
C GLN A 139 0.52 19.69 22.97
N LYS A 140 0.06 20.49 23.95
CA LYS A 140 0.79 20.74 25.20
C LYS A 140 0.84 19.45 26.01
N LYS A 141 2.04 18.98 26.33
CA LYS A 141 2.27 17.82 27.20
C LYS A 141 2.85 18.30 28.53
N ASN A 142 2.39 17.72 29.63
CA ASN A 142 2.86 18.09 30.96
C ASN A 142 4.39 17.94 31.04
N GLY A 143 5.08 19.02 31.39
CA GLY A 143 6.53 19.04 31.61
C GLY A 143 7.43 19.17 30.37
N LYS A 144 6.89 19.26 29.14
CA LYS A 144 7.70 19.48 27.94
C LYS A 144 7.20 20.65 27.10
N PRO A 145 8.04 21.67 26.83
CA PRO A 145 7.67 22.75 25.92
C PRO A 145 7.36 22.23 24.52
N ARG A 146 6.34 22.79 23.88
CA ARG A 146 6.00 22.49 22.48
C ARG A 146 7.10 22.94 21.53
N THR A 147 7.28 22.21 20.44
CA THR A 147 8.18 22.59 19.36
C THR A 147 7.76 23.94 18.77
N ILE A 148 8.72 24.83 18.52
CA ILE A 148 8.50 26.03 17.71
C ILE A 148 8.79 25.68 16.26
N VAL A 149 7.88 26.02 15.36
CA VAL A 149 8.14 26.05 13.92
C VAL A 149 8.25 27.50 13.50
N LEU A 150 9.35 27.85 12.85
CA LEU A 150 9.59 29.20 12.35
C LEU A 150 9.92 29.19 10.86
N ASN A 151 9.57 30.28 10.17
CA ASN A 151 9.94 30.54 8.78
C ASN A 151 10.83 31.79 8.73
N LEU A 152 11.96 31.67 8.04
CA LEU A 152 12.90 32.75 7.83
C LEU A 152 12.67 33.37 6.45
N GLN A 153 12.72 34.70 6.36
CA GLN A 153 12.58 35.35 5.05
C GLN A 153 13.77 35.03 4.13
N ARG A 154 14.97 34.89 4.71
CA ARG A 154 16.21 34.67 3.94
C ARG A 154 16.81 33.30 4.21
N TYR A 155 17.02 32.52 3.15
CA TYR A 155 17.72 31.23 3.23
C TYR A 155 19.16 31.37 3.77
N LYS A 156 19.83 32.50 3.53
CA LYS A 156 21.17 32.78 4.07
C LYS A 156 21.19 32.80 5.60
N ASP A 157 20.13 33.33 6.22
CA ASP A 157 20.01 33.39 7.67
C ASP A 157 19.87 31.98 8.25
N LYS A 158 19.09 31.12 7.59
CA LYS A 158 19.01 29.69 7.94
C LYS A 158 20.39 29.04 7.95
N VAL A 159 21.18 29.24 6.90
CA VAL A 159 22.54 28.67 6.80
C VAL A 159 23.46 29.21 7.89
N LYS A 160 23.37 30.52 8.23
CA LYS A 160 24.13 31.13 9.32
C LYS A 160 23.77 30.49 10.66
N ILE A 161 22.48 30.34 10.95
CA ILE A 161 21.99 29.67 12.18
C ILE A 161 22.49 28.22 12.25
N LEU A 162 22.36 27.45 11.16
CA LEU A 162 22.78 26.05 11.13
C LEU A 162 24.27 25.84 11.39
N LYS A 163 25.13 26.79 10.98
CA LYS A 163 26.58 26.76 11.24
C LYS A 163 26.91 26.95 12.72
N GLU A 164 26.16 27.79 13.42
CA GLU A 164 26.42 28.10 14.83
C GLU A 164 25.81 27.09 15.82
N LEU A 165 25.10 26.05 15.33
CA LEU A 165 24.44 25.05 16.20
C LEU A 165 25.40 24.27 17.10
N GLN A 166 26.71 24.26 16.81
CA GLN A 166 27.69 23.66 17.71
C GLN A 166 27.74 24.35 19.08
N ARG A 167 27.36 25.64 19.16
CA ARG A 167 27.37 26.43 20.41
C ARG A 167 26.31 25.98 21.42
N ILE A 168 25.23 25.35 20.96
CA ILE A 168 24.15 24.86 21.82
C ILE A 168 24.32 23.38 22.18
N LYS A 169 25.43 22.75 21.79
CA LYS A 169 25.72 21.37 22.16
C LYS A 169 25.84 21.25 23.68
N GLY A 170 25.17 20.26 24.26
CA GLY A 170 25.11 20.07 25.71
C GLY A 170 24.01 20.87 26.41
N THR A 171 23.31 21.76 25.69
CA THR A 171 22.04 22.31 26.17
C THR A 171 20.90 21.31 25.91
N ASN A 172 19.75 21.51 26.56
CA ASN A 172 18.52 20.76 26.29
C ASN A 172 17.67 21.40 25.17
N ILE A 173 18.29 22.22 24.31
CA ILE A 173 17.65 22.89 23.18
C ILE A 173 18.18 22.27 21.89
N PHE A 174 17.27 21.93 20.98
CA PHE A 174 17.60 21.33 19.70
C PHE A 174 17.03 22.18 18.58
N VAL A 175 17.84 22.46 17.57
CA VAL A 175 17.42 23.17 16.35
C VAL A 175 17.63 22.23 15.18
N ASN A 176 16.56 21.97 14.44
CA ASN A 176 16.57 21.09 13.29
C ASN A 176 15.93 21.79 12.08
N GLU A 177 16.28 21.31 10.89
CA GLU A 177 15.54 21.69 9.69
C GLU A 177 14.13 21.06 9.69
N ASP A 178 13.14 21.78 9.14
CA ASP A 178 11.79 21.24 8.95
C ASP A 178 11.70 20.56 7.58
N PHE A 179 11.58 19.24 7.59
CA PHE A 179 11.43 18.42 6.38
C PHE A 179 10.03 17.78 6.36
N SER A 180 9.59 17.37 5.16
CA SER A 180 8.43 16.49 4.98
C SER A 180 8.58 15.20 5.78
N LEU A 181 7.46 14.59 6.13
CA LEU A 181 7.44 13.35 6.93
C LEU A 181 8.24 12.22 6.28
N GLU A 182 8.14 12.09 4.96
CA GLU A 182 8.88 11.10 4.18
C GLU A 182 10.39 11.34 4.25
N THR A 183 10.83 12.59 4.08
CA THR A 183 12.25 12.97 4.18
C THR A 183 12.78 12.75 5.60
N VAL A 184 11.99 13.05 6.64
CA VAL A 184 12.34 12.72 8.04
C VAL A 184 12.52 11.21 8.22
N ALA A 185 11.62 10.40 7.67
CA ALA A 185 11.72 8.93 7.76
C ALA A 185 12.97 8.38 7.05
N ILE A 186 13.29 8.89 5.86
CA ILE A 186 14.51 8.54 5.12
C ILE A 186 15.74 8.93 5.94
N ARG A 187 15.81 10.17 6.43
CA ARG A 187 16.93 10.66 7.24
C ARG A 187 17.11 9.84 8.51
N LYS A 188 16.03 9.43 9.18
CA LYS A 188 16.10 8.58 10.39
C LYS A 188 16.78 7.23 10.11
N LYS A 189 16.49 6.61 8.96
CA LYS A 189 17.17 5.38 8.52
C LYS A 189 18.65 5.66 8.28
N LEU A 190 18.97 6.69 7.50
CA LEU A 190 20.36 7.09 7.19
C LEU A 190 21.17 7.43 8.44
N PHE A 191 20.57 8.08 9.45
CA PHE A 191 21.24 8.38 10.72
C PHE A 191 21.62 7.11 11.48
N THR A 192 20.79 6.07 11.40
CA THR A 192 21.08 4.78 12.03
C THR A 192 22.30 4.13 11.37
N ASP A 193 22.35 4.15 10.04
CA ASP A 193 23.46 3.59 9.26
C ASP A 193 24.76 4.38 9.48
N VAL A 194 24.68 5.72 9.43
CA VAL A 194 25.82 6.61 9.70
C VAL A 194 26.36 6.41 11.11
N LYS A 195 25.50 6.17 12.10
CA LYS A 195 25.94 5.88 13.48
C LYS A 195 26.76 4.59 13.55
N GLN A 196 26.33 3.53 12.86
CA GLN A 196 27.07 2.26 12.81
C GLN A 196 28.42 2.43 12.12
N ARG A 197 28.46 3.09 10.97
CA ARG A 197 29.71 3.33 10.23
C ARG A 197 30.71 4.18 11.03
N ARG A 198 30.24 5.18 11.77
CA ARG A 198 31.08 5.97 12.69
C ARG A 198 31.65 5.15 13.83
N LEU A 199 30.88 4.19 14.38
CA LEU A 199 31.40 3.25 15.38
C LEU A 199 32.51 2.37 14.81
N ASN A 200 32.46 2.07 13.52
CA ASN A 200 33.49 1.31 12.79
C ASN A 200 34.68 2.19 12.34
N GLY A 201 34.75 3.46 12.75
CA GLY A 201 35.86 4.37 12.45
C GLY A 201 35.71 5.17 11.14
N GLU A 202 34.60 5.04 10.41
CA GLU A 202 34.39 5.78 9.16
C GLU A 202 33.86 7.20 9.40
N ASN A 203 34.42 8.19 8.69
CA ASN A 203 33.95 9.58 8.75
C ASN A 203 32.86 9.85 7.70
N VAL A 204 31.60 9.57 8.07
CA VAL A 204 30.42 9.76 7.21
C VAL A 204 29.40 10.72 7.84
N ALA A 205 28.60 11.40 7.02
CA ALA A 205 27.54 12.32 7.45
C ALA A 205 26.28 12.18 6.59
N VAL A 206 25.11 12.37 7.21
CA VAL A 206 23.83 12.45 6.51
C VAL A 206 23.76 13.84 5.86
N ARG A 207 23.75 13.89 4.53
CA ARG A 207 23.46 15.11 3.77
C ARG A 207 21.95 15.24 3.61
#